data_AF-A0A257W799-F1
#
_entry.id   AF-A0A257W799-F1
#
_cell.length_a   1.000
_cell.length_b   1.000
_cell.length_c   1.000
_cell.angle_alpha   90.00
_cell.angle_beta   90.00
_cell.angle_gamma   90.00
#
_symmetry.space_group_name_H-M   'P 1'
#
loop_
_entity.id
_entity.type
_entity.pdbx_description
1 polymer ?
#
loop_
_entity_poly.entity_id
_entity_poly.type
_entity_poly.pdbx_seq_one_letter_code
_entity_poly.pdbx_strand_id
1 'polypeptide(L)'
;NINVEAYPTLQATGLYRDLQTQIEGTENRVTTALGDWNNAITAFNTKIVRFPGNLIAGMFGYKEKQNYVAPEGSEDTKVDFSK
;
A
#
# COMPACT_ATOMS: atom_id res chain seq x y z
N ASN A 1 10.31 -18.10 48.13
CA ASN A 1 10.66 -17.42 46.86
C ASN A 1 10.04 -18.17 45.71
N ILE A 2 8.83 -17.76 45.30
CA ILE A 2 8.17 -18.30 44.09
C ILE A 2 8.21 -17.15 43.08
N ASN A 3 9.15 -17.22 42.14
CA ASN A 3 9.35 -16.20 41.12
C ASN A 3 8.25 -16.32 40.05
N VAL A 4 7.41 -15.30 39.97
CA VAL A 4 6.40 -15.10 38.93
C VAL A 4 6.94 -14.07 37.93
N GLU A 5 8.07 -14.33 37.29
CA GLU A 5 8.73 -13.28 36.48
C GLU A 5 9.01 -13.63 35.01
N ALA A 6 8.71 -14.85 34.54
CA ALA A 6 8.96 -15.22 33.12
C ALA A 6 7.71 -15.35 32.24
N TYR A 7 6.50 -15.25 32.81
CA TYR A 7 5.26 -15.57 32.11
C TYR A 7 4.62 -14.46 31.23
N PRO A 8 4.83 -13.14 31.44
CA PRO A 8 4.27 -12.11 30.55
C PRO A 8 5.06 -11.93 29.25
N THR A 9 6.37 -12.16 29.29
CA THR A 9 7.29 -11.84 28.19
C THR A 9 7.05 -12.74 26.97
N LEU A 10 6.71 -14.01 27.19
CA LEU A 10 6.47 -14.98 26.11
C LEU A 10 5.13 -14.73 25.40
N GLN A 11 4.08 -14.34 26.14
CA GLN A 11 2.79 -13.94 25.55
C GLN A 11 2.89 -12.61 24.78
N ALA A 12 3.60 -11.63 25.34
CA ALA A 12 3.84 -10.35 24.66
C ALA A 12 4.64 -10.56 23.36
N THR A 13 5.67 -11.42 23.37
CA THR A 13 6.48 -11.73 22.17
C THR A 13 5.65 -12.42 21.07
N GLY A 14 4.72 -13.30 21.43
CA GLY A 14 3.82 -13.96 20.48
C GLY A 14 2.83 -12.97 19.84
N LEU A 15 2.10 -12.21 20.66
CA LEU A 15 1.15 -11.19 20.20
C LEU A 15 1.84 -10.13 19.32
N TYR A 16 3.08 -9.78 19.65
CA TYR A 16 3.88 -8.84 18.87
C TYR A 16 4.20 -9.37 17.46
N ARG A 17 4.62 -10.62 17.35
CA ARG A 17 4.91 -11.27 16.04
C ARG A 17 3.65 -11.41 15.18
N ASP A 18 2.52 -11.72 15.80
CA ASP A 18 1.23 -11.82 15.10
C ASP A 18 0.79 -10.46 14.57
N LEU A 19 0.97 -9.39 15.35
CA LEU A 19 0.71 -8.03 14.91
C LEU A 19 1.63 -7.63 13.74
N GLN A 20 2.93 -7.90 13.84
CA GLN A 20 3.88 -7.60 12.77
C GLN A 20 3.50 -8.29 11.46
N THR A 21 3.12 -9.58 11.53
CA THR A 21 2.63 -10.34 10.37
C THR A 21 1.37 -9.70 9.75
N GLN A 22 0.45 -9.21 10.58
CA GLN A 22 -0.77 -8.53 10.10
C GLN A 22 -0.47 -7.18 9.45
N ILE A 23 0.48 -6.41 9.99
CA ILE A 23 0.94 -5.14 9.41
C ILE A 23 1.56 -5.40 8.04
N GLU A 24 2.51 -6.34 7.96
CA GLU A 24 3.14 -6.72 6.68
C GLU A 24 2.10 -7.19 5.65
N GLY A 25 1.12 -7.99 6.09
CA GLY A 25 0.00 -8.41 5.24
C GLY A 25 -0.87 -7.24 4.75
N THR A 26 -1.07 -6.23 5.60
CA THR A 26 -1.84 -5.02 5.26
C THR A 26 -1.05 -4.13 4.29
N GLU A 27 0.24 -3.92 4.54
CA GLU A 27 1.15 -3.16 3.66
C GLU A 27 1.22 -3.77 2.26
N ASN A 28 1.36 -5.10 2.17
CA ASN A 28 1.37 -5.77 0.88
C ASN A 28 0.06 -5.56 0.09
N ARG A 29 -1.09 -5.56 0.78
CA ARG A 29 -2.40 -5.29 0.17
C ARG A 29 -2.53 -3.85 -0.29
N VAL A 30 -2.04 -2.88 0.49
CA VAL A 30 -2.02 -1.45 0.10
C VAL A 30 -1.15 -1.26 -1.12
N THR A 31 0.07 -1.80 -1.12
CA THR A 31 1.00 -1.72 -2.26
C THR A 31 0.39 -2.31 -3.53
N THR A 32 -0.27 -3.47 -3.42
CA THR A 32 -0.97 -4.09 -4.56
C THR A 32 -2.09 -3.18 -5.08
N ALA A 33 -2.93 -2.64 -4.20
CA ALA A 33 -4.02 -1.74 -4.59
C ALA A 33 -3.52 -0.46 -5.26
N LEU A 34 -2.39 0.09 -4.82
CA LEU A 34 -1.74 1.24 -5.45
C LEU A 34 -1.21 0.90 -6.84
N GLY A 35 -0.65 -0.30 -7.02
CA GLY A 35 -0.25 -0.82 -8.33
C GLY A 35 -1.45 -0.92 -9.29
N ASP A 36 -2.56 -1.51 -8.83
CA ASP A 36 -3.79 -1.65 -9.62
C ASP A 36 -4.40 -0.29 -9.99
N TRP A 37 -4.38 0.66 -9.06
CA TRP A 37 -4.80 2.04 -9.30
C TRP A 37 -3.98 2.71 -10.42
N ASN A 38 -2.65 2.61 -10.33
CA ASN A 38 -1.75 3.18 -11.34
C ASN A 38 -1.91 2.50 -12.70
N ASN A 39 -2.13 1.19 -12.72
CA ASN A 39 -2.42 0.45 -13.96
C ASN A 39 -3.73 0.93 -14.60
N ALA A 40 -4.78 1.14 -13.81
CA ALA A 40 -6.06 1.64 -14.31
C ALA A 40 -5.93 3.06 -14.90
N ILE A 41 -5.19 3.94 -14.22
CA ILE A 41 -4.90 5.30 -14.73
C ILE A 41 -4.09 5.25 -16.01
N THR A 42 -3.05 4.43 -16.05
CA THR A 42 -2.20 4.28 -17.25
C THR A 42 -3.00 3.75 -18.43
N ALA A 43 -3.86 2.75 -18.22
CA ALA A 43 -4.75 2.23 -19.25
C ALA A 43 -5.77 3.28 -19.73
N PHE A 44 -6.32 4.07 -18.81
CA PHE A 44 -7.23 5.18 -19.14
C PHE A 44 -6.51 6.26 -19.97
N ASN A 45 -5.37 6.77 -19.50
CA ASN A 45 -4.57 7.78 -20.20
C ASN A 45 -4.19 7.29 -21.60
N THR A 46 -3.72 6.04 -21.71
CA THR A 46 -3.37 5.43 -23.00
C THR A 46 -4.54 5.42 -23.99
N LYS A 47 -5.77 5.15 -23.50
CA LYS A 47 -6.97 5.16 -24.34
C LYS A 47 -7.33 6.56 -24.81
N ILE A 48 -7.24 7.57 -23.94
CA ILE A 48 -7.67 8.94 -24.29
C ILE A 48 -6.63 9.71 -25.10
N VAL A 49 -5.36 9.32 -25.13
CA VAL A 49 -4.34 10.01 -25.94
C VAL A 49 -4.17 9.42 -27.35
N ARG A 50 -4.65 8.20 -27.58
CA ARG A 50 -4.54 7.50 -28.88
C ARG A 50 -5.81 7.68 -29.71
N PHE A 51 -5.68 7.64 -31.03
CA PHE A 51 -6.83 7.61 -31.94
C PHE A 51 -7.59 6.27 -31.81
N PRO A 52 -8.94 6.26 -31.78
CA PRO A 52 -9.86 7.41 -31.88
C PRO A 52 -10.19 8.07 -30.53
N GLY A 53 -9.67 7.55 -29.42
CA GLY A 53 -9.99 8.01 -28.07
C GLY A 53 -9.64 9.47 -27.79
N ASN A 54 -8.62 10.06 -28.42
CA ASN A 54 -8.31 11.49 -28.30
C ASN A 54 -9.39 12.43 -28.85
N LEU A 55 -10.12 12.01 -29.88
CA LEU A 55 -11.25 12.77 -30.42
C LEU A 55 -12.43 12.74 -29.45
N ILE A 56 -12.77 11.55 -28.96
CA ILE A 56 -13.84 11.34 -27.97
C ILE A 56 -13.48 12.10 -26.67
N ALA A 57 -12.23 12.02 -26.24
CA ALA A 57 -11.74 12.74 -25.07
C ALA A 57 -11.86 14.25 -25.21
N GLY A 58 -11.51 14.81 -26.38
CA GLY A 58 -11.71 16.22 -26.67
C GLY A 58 -13.18 16.63 -26.69
N MET A 59 -14.06 15.82 -27.30
CA MET A 59 -15.50 16.11 -27.40
C MET A 59 -16.21 16.08 -26.05
N PHE A 60 -15.85 15.16 -25.16
CA PHE A 60 -16.48 14.98 -23.85
C PHE A 60 -15.66 15.57 -22.69
N GLY A 61 -14.52 16.21 -22.96
CA GLY A 61 -13.68 16.88 -21.97
C GLY A 61 -12.90 15.94 -21.04
N TYR A 62 -12.63 14.70 -21.46
CA TYR A 62 -11.79 13.79 -20.68
C TYR A 62 -10.32 14.24 -20.72
N LYS A 63 -9.68 14.27 -19.55
CA LYS A 63 -8.28 14.66 -19.36
C LYS A 63 -7.49 13.55 -18.69
N GLU A 64 -6.18 13.54 -18.92
CA GLU A 64 -5.26 12.60 -18.26
C GLU A 64 -5.35 12.71 -16.74
N LYS A 65 -5.24 11.56 -16.08
CA LYS A 65 -5.20 11.42 -14.62
C LYS A 65 -3.76 11.16 -14.19
N GLN A 66 -3.39 11.66 -13.01
CA GLN A 66 -2.05 11.43 -12.47
C GLN A 66 -1.98 10.11 -11.71
N ASN A 67 -0.90 9.36 -11.92
CA ASN A 67 -0.61 8.17 -11.11
C ASN A 67 -0.34 8.56 -9.66
N TYR A 68 -0.62 7.64 -8.75
CA TYR A 68 -0.14 7.71 -7.38
C TYR A 68 1.38 7.51 -7.36
N VAL A 69 2.09 8.43 -6.71
CA VAL A 69 3.52 8.35 -6.42
C VAL A 69 3.65 8.32 -4.90
N ALA A 70 4.31 7.29 -4.40
CA ALA A 70 4.55 7.17 -2.98
C ALA A 70 5.52 8.29 -2.53
N PRO A 71 5.26 8.97 -1.40
CA PRO A 71 6.16 10.00 -0.88
C PRO A 71 7.53 9.39 -0.50
N GLU A 72 8.62 10.15 -0.67
CA GLU A 72 9.96 9.71 -0.24
C GLU A 72 9.93 9.27 1.24
N GLY A 73 10.47 8.09 1.52
CA GLY A 73 10.54 7.51 2.88
C GLY A 73 9.40 6.56 3.26
N SER A 74 8.42 6.29 2.37
CA SER A 74 7.37 5.30 2.64
C SER A 74 7.79 3.84 2.45
N GLU A 75 9.02 3.59 1.99
CA GLU A 75 9.55 2.24 1.74
C GLU A 75 9.86 1.47 3.02
N ASP A 76 9.93 2.15 4.18
CA ASP A 76 10.25 1.53 5.47
C ASP A 76 9.14 1.82 6.48
N THR A 77 7.99 1.18 6.28
CA THR A 77 6.89 1.16 7.26
C THR A 77 7.02 0.01 8.26
N LYS A 78 8.20 -0.60 8.38
CA LYS A 78 8.50 -1.52 9.47
C LYS A 78 8.53 -0.74 10.79
N VAL A 79 7.39 -0.70 11.44
CA VAL A 79 7.30 -0.21 12.82
C VAL A 79 8.07 -1.19 13.70
N ASP A 80 9.28 -0.81 14.07
CA ASP A 80 10.11 -1.55 15.03
C ASP A 80 9.63 -1.23 16.46
N PHE A 81 9.11 -2.24 17.14
CA PHE A 81 8.67 -2.12 18.53
C PHE A 81 9.65 -2.82 19.50
N SER A 82 10.91 -3.04 19.10
CA SER A 82 11.92 -3.69 19.94
C SER A 82 12.48 -2.80 21.06
N LYS A 83 11.71 -1.83 21.57
CA LYS A 83 12.10 -0.98 22.72
C LYS A 83 11.12 -1.10 23.87
#